data_AF-A0A5B9PH32-F1
#
_entry.id   AF-A0A5B9PH32-F1
#
_cell.length_a   1.000
_cell.length_b   1.000
_cell.length_c   1.000
_cell.angle_alpha   90.00
_cell.angle_beta   90.00
_cell.angle_gamma   90.00
#
_symmetry.space_group_name_H-M   'P 1'
#
loop_
_entity.id
_entity.type
_entity.pdbx_description
1 polymer ?
#
loop_
_entity_poly.entity_id
_entity_poly.type
_entity_poly.pdbx_seq_one_letter_code
_entity_poly.pdbx_strand_id
1 'polypeptide(L)'
;MVRPAKLIAESYRQKDWFALSLLFVALVISCWIVSILFSQTTREQAMRRFQLASPSFPAWAAMAPVPSMYNFENSVQFTNEMVGDAPIDSDHESWFACPVNHFPARCVTFGEFSPHWFAEQKHGTFEMSTKFRESELIGRWEIKEQPDGTLLVQRYSENWVQHDAQ
;
A
#
# COMPACT_ATOMS: atom_id res chain seq x y z
N MET A 1 35.86 6.06 3.85
CA MET A 1 34.84 5.64 2.88
C MET A 1 35.37 4.43 2.12
N VAL A 2 34.78 3.24 2.32
CA VAL A 2 35.22 2.01 1.62
C VAL A 2 34.66 2.03 0.21
N ARG A 3 35.50 1.77 -0.81
CA ARG A 3 35.04 1.68 -2.20
C ARG A 3 34.34 0.33 -2.42
N PRO A 4 33.12 0.29 -2.98
CA PRO A 4 32.36 -0.97 -3.14
C PRO A 4 33.12 -2.04 -3.93
N ALA A 5 33.86 -1.63 -4.97
CA ALA A 5 34.71 -2.54 -5.74
C ALA A 5 35.80 -3.23 -4.89
N LYS A 6 36.34 -2.52 -3.89
CA LYS A 6 37.35 -3.08 -2.99
C LYS A 6 36.75 -4.11 -2.03
N LEU A 7 35.56 -3.82 -1.50
CA LEU A 7 34.80 -4.75 -0.65
C LEU A 7 34.46 -6.05 -1.38
N ILE A 8 33.97 -5.96 -2.62
CA ILE A 8 33.64 -7.14 -3.44
C ILE A 8 34.89 -7.98 -3.71
N ALA A 9 35.99 -7.34 -4.12
CA ALA A 9 37.25 -8.03 -4.42
C ALA A 9 37.84 -8.72 -3.18
N GLU A 10 37.79 -8.06 -2.01
CA GLU A 10 38.25 -8.65 -0.74
C GLU A 10 37.35 -9.79 -0.29
N SER A 11 36.03 -9.64 -0.37
CA SER A 11 35.05 -10.69 -0.01
C SER A 11 35.20 -11.92 -0.89
N TYR A 12 35.38 -11.73 -2.21
CA TYR A 12 35.62 -12.83 -3.15
C TYR A 12 36.94 -13.56 -2.86
N ARG A 13 38.01 -12.80 -2.57
CA ARG A 13 39.33 -13.38 -2.23
C ARG A 13 39.28 -14.16 -0.92
N GLN A 14 38.52 -13.70 0.07
CA GLN A 14 38.32 -14.37 1.35
C GLN A 14 37.25 -15.48 1.30
N LYS A 15 36.58 -15.67 0.15
CA LYS A 15 35.44 -16.59 -0.03
C LYS A 15 34.31 -16.32 0.98
N ASP A 16 34.09 -15.05 1.30
CA ASP A 16 32.97 -14.61 2.13
C ASP A 16 31.68 -14.61 1.29
N TRP A 17 31.11 -15.81 1.11
CA TRP A 17 29.88 -16.02 0.36
C TRP A 17 28.70 -15.30 0.99
N PHE A 18 28.68 -15.17 2.32
CA PHE A 18 27.59 -14.49 3.01
C PHE A 18 27.56 -13.00 2.66
N ALA A 19 28.70 -12.31 2.72
CA ALA A 19 28.80 -10.90 2.32
C ALA A 19 28.43 -10.70 0.84
N LEU A 20 28.90 -11.59 -0.05
CA LEU A 20 28.57 -11.54 -1.47
C LEU A 20 27.08 -11.76 -1.72
N SER A 21 26.44 -12.71 -1.03
CA SER A 21 25.00 -12.94 -1.12
C SER A 21 24.20 -11.74 -0.63
N LEU A 22 24.58 -11.11 0.48
CA LEU A 22 23.93 -9.89 0.97
C LEU A 22 24.04 -8.73 -0.03
N LEU A 23 25.23 -8.52 -0.62
CA LEU A 23 25.44 -7.49 -1.64
C LEU A 23 24.59 -7.77 -2.89
N PHE A 24 24.51 -9.02 -3.32
CA PHE A 24 23.67 -9.42 -4.43
C PHE A 24 22.18 -9.15 -4.16
N VAL A 25 21.67 -9.53 -2.98
CA VAL A 25 20.29 -9.24 -2.58
C VAL A 25 20.02 -7.74 -2.55
N ALA A 26 20.93 -6.94 -1.98
CA ALA A 26 20.81 -5.48 -1.96
C ALA A 26 20.76 -4.88 -3.39
N LEU A 27 21.58 -5.40 -4.31
CA LEU A 27 21.56 -4.98 -5.72
C LEU A 27 20.23 -5.34 -6.38
N VAL A 28 19.73 -6.56 -6.18
CA VAL A 28 18.44 -7.00 -6.73
C VAL A 28 17.30 -6.11 -6.24
N ILE A 29 17.23 -5.83 -4.93
CA ILE A 29 16.22 -4.94 -4.34
C ILE A 29 16.35 -3.52 -4.91
N SER A 30 17.58 -3.02 -5.08
CA SER A 30 17.81 -1.69 -5.66
C SER A 30 17.32 -1.60 -7.09
N CYS A 31 17.65 -2.58 -7.94
CA CYS A 31 17.15 -2.68 -9.31
C CYS A 31 15.61 -2.77 -9.35
N TRP A 32 15.02 -3.52 -8.41
CA TRP A 32 13.57 -3.63 -8.29
C TRP A 32 12.93 -2.28 -7.96
N ILE A 33 13.42 -1.57 -6.95
CA ILE A 33 12.92 -0.23 -6.59
C ILE A 33 13.02 0.72 -7.78
N VAL A 34 14.15 0.73 -8.49
CA VAL A 34 14.34 1.57 -9.67
C VAL A 34 13.33 1.21 -10.77
N SER A 35 12.99 -0.07 -10.93
CA SER A 35 12.02 -0.50 -11.96
C SER A 35 10.61 0.05 -11.75
N ILE A 36 10.23 0.42 -10.52
CA ILE A 36 8.94 1.12 -10.22
C ILE A 36 8.84 2.44 -11.00
N LEU A 37 9.98 3.10 -11.26
CA LEU A 37 10.02 4.39 -11.95
C LEU A 37 9.80 4.27 -13.47
N PHE A 38 9.96 3.08 -14.05
CA PHE A 38 9.96 2.89 -15.51
C PHE A 38 8.93 1.86 -15.98
N SER A 39 8.54 0.92 -15.12
CA SER A 39 7.59 -0.14 -15.42
C SER A 39 6.24 0.16 -14.78
N GLN A 40 5.22 0.35 -15.62
CA GLN A 40 3.83 0.48 -15.16
C GLN A 40 3.40 -0.74 -14.35
N THR A 41 3.73 -1.95 -14.82
CA THR A 41 3.36 -3.19 -14.12
C THR A 41 3.99 -3.26 -12.72
N THR A 42 5.28 -2.94 -12.58
CA THR A 42 5.93 -2.95 -11.25
C THR A 42 5.31 -1.90 -10.34
N ARG A 43 5.01 -0.72 -10.87
CA ARG A 43 4.33 0.35 -10.15
C ARG A 43 2.96 -0.08 -9.65
N GLU A 44 2.14 -0.68 -10.52
CA GLU A 44 0.81 -1.15 -10.15
C GLU A 44 0.87 -2.22 -9.05
N GLN A 45 1.80 -3.17 -9.15
CA GLN A 45 2.01 -4.18 -8.09
C GLN A 45 2.47 -3.54 -6.77
N ALA A 46 3.31 -2.50 -6.83
CA ALA A 46 3.75 -1.76 -5.65
C ALA A 46 2.58 -1.03 -4.97
N MET A 47 1.70 -0.39 -5.76
CA MET A 47 0.50 0.29 -5.27
C MET A 47 -0.48 -0.71 -4.64
N ARG A 48 -0.75 -1.83 -5.33
CA ARG A 48 -1.64 -2.89 -4.84
C ARG A 48 -1.23 -3.47 -3.49
N ARG A 49 0.06 -3.49 -3.16
CA ARG A 49 0.54 -3.95 -1.84
C ARG A 49 -0.09 -3.16 -0.70
N PHE A 50 -0.25 -1.84 -0.84
CA PHE A 50 -0.76 -0.97 0.22
C PHE A 50 -2.24 -1.21 0.53
N GLN A 51 -3.01 -1.62 -0.48
CA GLN A 51 -4.44 -1.89 -0.37
C GLN A 51 -4.76 -3.35 -0.06
N LEU A 52 -3.76 -4.24 0.09
CA LEU A 52 -3.97 -5.70 0.11
C LEU A 52 -4.69 -6.18 -1.17
N ALA A 53 -4.32 -5.62 -2.32
CA ALA A 53 -4.90 -5.88 -3.63
C ALA A 53 -4.04 -6.79 -4.52
N SER A 54 -2.96 -7.35 -3.97
CA SER A 54 -2.12 -8.31 -4.67
C SER A 54 -2.89 -9.61 -4.94
N PRO A 55 -2.62 -10.31 -6.07
CA PRO A 55 -3.37 -11.52 -6.45
C PRO A 55 -3.14 -12.72 -5.51
N SER A 56 -2.07 -12.69 -4.71
CA SER A 56 -1.74 -13.74 -3.75
C SER A 56 -0.83 -13.21 -2.64
N PHE A 57 -0.77 -13.93 -1.53
CA PHE A 57 0.12 -13.61 -0.42
C PHE A 57 1.62 -13.62 -0.82
N PRO A 58 2.13 -14.59 -1.60
CA PRO A 58 3.51 -14.52 -2.08
C PRO A 58 3.80 -13.29 -2.94
N ALA A 59 2.86 -12.90 -3.82
CA ALA A 59 3.01 -11.69 -4.62
C ALA A 59 3.06 -10.42 -3.75
N TRP A 60 2.22 -10.37 -2.72
CA TRP A 60 2.25 -9.30 -1.72
C TRP A 60 3.58 -9.27 -0.94
N ALA A 61 4.03 -10.43 -0.45
CA ALA A 61 5.24 -10.58 0.36
C ALA A 61 6.52 -10.26 -0.43
N ALA A 62 6.54 -10.59 -1.72
CA ALA A 62 7.66 -10.27 -2.61
C ALA A 62 7.91 -8.76 -2.72
N MET A 63 6.88 -7.95 -2.47
CA MET A 63 6.99 -6.50 -2.47
C MET A 63 7.44 -5.93 -1.12
N ALA A 64 7.52 -6.73 -0.04
CA ALA A 64 7.94 -6.27 1.31
C ALA A 64 9.30 -5.54 1.34
N PRO A 65 10.34 -5.93 0.56
CA PRO A 65 11.62 -5.24 0.55
C PRO A 65 11.56 -3.80 0.01
N VAL A 66 10.51 -3.45 -0.74
CA VAL A 66 10.30 -2.08 -1.22
C VAL A 66 9.84 -1.23 -0.03
N PRO A 67 10.60 -0.18 0.36
CA PRO A 67 10.22 0.67 1.48
C PRO A 67 8.80 1.22 1.30
N SER A 68 8.00 1.17 2.37
CA SER A 68 6.62 1.65 2.33
C SER A 68 6.50 3.17 2.34
N MET A 69 7.57 3.89 2.66
CA MET A 69 7.54 5.33 2.89
C MET A 69 8.05 6.17 1.70
N TYR A 70 7.49 7.39 1.60
CA TYR A 70 7.90 8.58 0.83
C TYR A 70 7.64 8.60 -0.69
N ASN A 71 7.26 7.48 -1.29
CA ASN A 71 7.02 7.44 -2.73
C ASN A 71 5.54 7.47 -3.10
N PHE A 72 4.68 6.90 -2.27
CA PHE A 72 3.25 6.74 -2.55
C PHE A 72 2.45 7.65 -1.63
N GLU A 73 1.63 8.51 -2.22
CA GLU A 73 0.66 9.32 -1.51
C GLU A 73 -0.55 8.45 -1.24
N ASN A 74 -0.69 7.96 0.00
CA ASN A 74 -1.88 7.21 0.38
C ASN A 74 -2.80 8.11 1.20
N SER A 75 -4.09 8.07 0.90
CA SER A 75 -5.13 8.71 1.69
C SER A 75 -6.24 7.70 1.97
N VAL A 76 -6.92 7.90 3.08
CA VAL A 76 -8.09 7.10 3.45
C VAL A 76 -9.25 8.01 3.74
N GLN A 77 -10.44 7.56 3.39
CA GLN A 77 -11.70 8.23 3.70
C GLN A 77 -12.72 7.23 4.23
N PHE A 78 -13.59 7.68 5.12
CA PHE A 78 -14.68 6.86 5.67
C PHE A 78 -15.99 7.62 5.74
N THR A 79 -17.08 6.96 5.37
CA THR A 79 -18.46 7.43 5.50
C THR A 79 -19.33 6.34 6.13
N ASN A 80 -20.37 6.72 6.88
CA ASN A 80 -21.38 5.80 7.38
C ASN A 80 -22.41 5.42 6.28
N GLU A 81 -22.30 5.98 5.09
CA GLU A 81 -23.20 5.71 3.97
C GLU A 81 -22.66 4.63 3.02
N MET A 82 -23.58 3.97 2.31
CA MET A 82 -23.25 3.00 1.28
C MET A 82 -23.27 3.69 -0.08
N VAL A 83 -22.13 4.27 -0.46
CA VAL A 83 -22.02 5.13 -1.67
C VAL A 83 -21.84 4.33 -2.97
N GLY A 84 -21.61 3.02 -2.89
CA GLY A 84 -21.35 2.19 -4.07
C GLY A 84 -20.15 2.72 -4.85
N ASP A 85 -20.28 2.86 -6.18
CA ASP A 85 -19.19 3.38 -7.03
C ASP A 85 -19.14 4.91 -7.10
N ALA A 86 -20.02 5.63 -6.41
CA ALA A 86 -19.90 7.08 -6.30
C ALA A 86 -18.66 7.47 -5.47
N PRO A 87 -17.98 8.57 -5.81
CA PRO A 87 -16.98 9.17 -4.92
C PRO A 87 -17.63 9.52 -3.58
N ILE A 88 -16.88 9.38 -2.49
CA ILE A 88 -17.28 9.95 -1.20
C ILE A 88 -17.15 11.48 -1.33
N ASP A 89 -18.24 12.21 -1.18
CA ASP A 89 -18.20 13.68 -1.18
C ASP A 89 -17.62 14.18 0.17
N SER A 90 -16.50 14.90 0.09
CA SER A 90 -15.70 15.29 1.25
C SER A 90 -16.42 16.21 2.21
N ASP A 91 -17.39 17.00 1.72
CA ASP A 91 -17.87 18.16 2.45
C ASP A 91 -19.04 17.86 3.40
N HIS A 92 -19.72 16.71 3.23
CA HIS A 92 -20.89 16.34 4.05
C HIS A 92 -20.97 14.86 4.48
N GLU A 93 -20.19 13.95 3.88
CA GLU A 93 -20.33 12.50 4.14
C GLU A 93 -19.08 11.86 4.75
N SER A 94 -17.90 12.47 4.59
CA SER A 94 -16.65 11.91 5.11
C SER A 94 -16.47 12.23 6.59
N TRP A 95 -16.67 11.22 7.44
CA TRP A 95 -16.46 11.35 8.87
C TRP A 95 -14.96 11.28 9.25
N PHE A 96 -14.12 10.82 8.32
CA PHE A 96 -12.66 10.84 8.44
C PHE A 96 -11.99 10.93 7.07
N ALA A 97 -10.99 11.81 6.95
CA ALA A 97 -10.07 11.86 5.81
C ALA A 97 -8.66 12.15 6.32
N CYS A 98 -7.69 11.28 6.01
CA CYS A 98 -6.31 11.48 6.47
C CYS A 98 -5.27 10.90 5.49
N PRO A 99 -4.15 11.60 5.25
CA PRO A 99 -2.99 11.01 4.59
C PRO A 99 -2.31 9.98 5.50
N VAL A 100 -1.96 8.80 4.95
CA VAL A 100 -1.39 7.70 5.72
C VAL A 100 -0.06 7.24 5.13
N ASN A 101 1.02 7.45 5.89
CA ASN A 101 2.38 7.15 5.42
C ASN A 101 2.83 5.70 5.70
N HIS A 102 2.05 4.93 6.47
CA HIS A 102 2.40 3.55 6.86
C HIS A 102 1.21 2.60 6.77
N PHE A 103 1.33 1.60 5.89
CA PHE A 103 0.40 0.48 5.69
C PHE A 103 -1.08 0.85 5.92
N PRO A 104 -1.72 1.56 4.98
CA PRO A 104 -2.98 2.25 5.24
C PRO A 104 -4.16 1.31 5.54
N ALA A 105 -4.11 0.07 5.06
CA ALA A 105 -5.04 -1.00 5.47
C ALA A 105 -5.04 -1.28 6.99
N ARG A 106 -4.02 -0.83 7.73
CA ARG A 106 -3.99 -0.88 9.20
C ARG A 106 -5.11 -0.04 9.82
N CYS A 107 -5.59 1.01 9.16
CA CYS A 107 -6.66 1.86 9.66
C CYS A 107 -7.97 1.07 9.85
N VAL A 108 -8.16 -0.01 9.10
CA VAL A 108 -9.30 -0.92 9.22
C VAL A 108 -9.07 -2.03 10.27
N THR A 109 -7.82 -2.45 10.48
CA THR A 109 -7.52 -3.72 11.18
C THR A 109 -6.90 -3.55 12.58
N PHE A 110 -5.96 -2.63 12.78
CA PHE A 110 -5.12 -2.58 14.01
C PHE A 110 -4.69 -1.16 14.43
N GLY A 111 -5.16 -0.10 13.78
CA GLY A 111 -4.71 1.25 14.05
C GLY A 111 -5.24 1.82 15.36
N GLU A 112 -4.54 2.81 15.93
CA GLU A 112 -5.02 3.72 17.01
C GLU A 112 -6.37 4.38 16.66
N PHE A 113 -6.70 4.38 15.38
CA PHE A 113 -7.97 4.79 14.82
C PHE A 113 -9.07 3.73 15.08
N SER A 114 -8.80 2.42 15.01
CA SER A 114 -9.78 1.33 15.10
C SER A 114 -10.86 1.46 16.21
N PRO A 115 -10.57 1.90 17.46
CA PRO A 115 -11.58 1.95 18.52
C PRO A 115 -12.57 3.12 18.42
N HIS A 116 -12.26 4.18 17.66
CA HIS A 116 -13.10 5.36 17.58
C HIS A 116 -13.89 5.44 16.27
N TRP A 117 -13.44 4.75 15.19
CA TRP A 117 -13.98 4.93 13.84
C TRP A 117 -15.01 3.94 13.30
N PHE A 118 -15.23 2.83 14.01
CA PHE A 118 -16.36 1.95 13.70
C PHE A 118 -17.63 2.54 14.31
N ALA A 119 -18.14 3.57 13.64
CA ALA A 119 -19.54 3.99 13.48
C ALA A 119 -20.45 3.85 14.71
N GLU A 120 -21.09 4.95 15.11
CA GLU A 120 -22.34 4.90 15.89
C GLU A 120 -23.36 3.88 15.33
N GLN A 121 -23.27 3.55 14.03
CA GLN A 121 -24.18 2.64 13.32
C GLN A 121 -23.55 1.32 12.84
N LYS A 122 -22.25 1.10 13.07
CA LYS A 122 -21.51 -0.12 12.70
C LYS A 122 -21.67 -0.61 11.26
N HIS A 123 -21.82 0.33 10.33
CA HIS A 123 -21.82 0.09 8.89
C HIS A 123 -21.31 1.31 8.14
N GLY A 124 -20.82 1.12 6.90
CA GLY A 124 -20.39 2.22 6.04
C GLY A 124 -19.42 1.82 4.94
N THR A 125 -18.90 2.84 4.24
CA THR A 125 -17.93 2.70 3.16
C THR A 125 -16.58 3.25 3.58
N PHE A 126 -15.53 2.46 3.35
CA PHE A 126 -14.13 2.86 3.47
C PHE A 126 -13.52 2.98 2.08
N GLU A 127 -12.93 4.13 1.76
CA GLU A 127 -12.17 4.35 0.53
C GLU A 127 -10.69 4.54 0.86
N MET A 128 -9.83 3.97 0.02
CA MET A 128 -8.39 4.18 0.08
C MET A 128 -7.89 4.56 -1.29
N SER A 129 -7.20 5.69 -1.37
CA SER A 129 -6.42 6.07 -2.53
C SER A 129 -4.94 5.81 -2.28
N THR A 130 -4.27 5.29 -3.31
CA THR A 130 -2.81 5.20 -3.39
C THR A 130 -2.41 5.85 -4.71
N LYS A 131 -1.69 6.98 -4.66
CA LYS A 131 -1.23 7.72 -5.82
C LYS A 131 0.30 7.64 -5.97
N PHE A 132 0.75 7.49 -7.21
CA PHE A 132 2.16 7.55 -7.62
C PHE A 132 2.30 8.11 -9.03
N ARG A 133 2.87 9.32 -9.13
CA ARG A 133 2.91 10.10 -10.37
C ARG A 133 1.48 10.23 -10.93
N GLU A 134 1.30 9.91 -12.21
CA GLU A 134 0.03 9.99 -12.93
C GLU A 134 -0.92 8.82 -12.68
N SER A 135 -0.59 7.88 -11.80
CA SER A 135 -1.47 6.74 -11.53
C SER A 135 -1.97 6.78 -10.10
N GLU A 136 -3.27 6.58 -9.96
CA GLU A 136 -3.95 6.46 -8.69
C GLU A 136 -4.78 5.18 -8.69
N LEU A 137 -4.67 4.42 -7.60
CA LEU A 137 -5.47 3.25 -7.32
C LEU A 137 -6.47 3.61 -6.24
N ILE A 138 -7.76 3.51 -6.55
CA ILE A 138 -8.85 3.76 -5.61
C ILE A 138 -9.50 2.42 -5.29
N GLY A 139 -9.37 1.99 -4.04
CA GLY A 139 -10.06 0.82 -3.50
C GLY A 139 -11.23 1.24 -2.64
N ARG A 140 -12.35 0.50 -2.71
CA ARG A 140 -13.50 0.70 -1.82
C ARG A 140 -13.95 -0.58 -1.16
N TRP A 141 -14.23 -0.47 0.13
CA TRP A 141 -14.67 -1.56 0.97
C TRP A 141 -15.98 -1.20 1.65
N GLU A 142 -16.87 -2.17 1.66
CA GLU A 142 -18.06 -2.16 2.49
C GLU A 142 -17.72 -2.75 3.85
N ILE A 143 -18.18 -2.10 4.90
CA ILE A 143 -18.02 -2.54 6.29
C ILE A 143 -19.41 -2.77 6.87
N LYS A 144 -19.64 -3.97 7.40
CA LYS A 144 -20.92 -4.37 8.01
C LYS A 144 -20.68 -5.16 9.29
N GLU A 145 -21.38 -4.82 10.36
CA GLU A 145 -21.49 -5.70 11.53
C GLU A 145 -22.32 -6.94 11.20
N GLN A 146 -21.81 -8.09 11.65
CA GLN A 146 -22.48 -9.38 11.60
C GLN A 146 -23.19 -9.66 12.94
N PRO A 147 -24.18 -10.57 12.96
CA PRO A 147 -24.94 -10.89 14.18
C PRO A 147 -24.11 -11.39 15.36
N ASP A 148 -22.90 -11.92 15.11
CA ASP A 148 -21.96 -12.39 16.13
C ASP A 148 -21.07 -11.26 16.70
N GLY A 149 -21.29 -10.01 16.27
CA GLY A 149 -20.51 -8.84 16.66
C GLY A 149 -19.18 -8.71 15.91
N THR A 150 -18.90 -9.57 14.93
CA THR A 150 -17.75 -9.41 14.04
C THR A 150 -18.05 -8.41 12.93
N LEU A 151 -17.01 -7.89 12.29
CA LEU A 151 -17.14 -7.00 11.15
C LEU A 151 -16.77 -7.75 9.87
N LEU A 152 -17.69 -7.74 8.90
CA LEU A 152 -17.37 -8.09 7.53
C LEU A 152 -16.80 -6.86 6.83
N VAL A 153 -15.58 -7.01 6.30
CA VAL A 153 -14.96 -6.00 5.43
C VAL A 153 -14.77 -6.62 4.06
N GLN A 154 -15.49 -6.11 3.06
CA GLN A 154 -15.48 -6.65 1.71
C GLN A 154 -15.13 -5.56 0.70
N ARG A 155 -14.06 -5.76 -0.08
CA ARG A 155 -13.79 -4.89 -1.22
C ARG A 155 -14.84 -5.15 -2.29
N TYR A 156 -15.44 -4.08 -2.80
CA TYR A 156 -16.40 -4.17 -3.91
C TYR A 156 -15.93 -3.40 -5.15
N SER A 157 -14.99 -2.47 -5.01
CA SER A 157 -14.48 -1.65 -6.13
C SER A 157 -12.96 -1.52 -6.07
N GLU A 158 -12.31 -1.56 -7.23
CA GLU A 158 -10.89 -1.28 -7.45
C GLU A 158 -10.74 -0.58 -8.79
N ASN A 159 -10.49 0.72 -8.77
CA ASN A 159 -10.45 1.57 -9.95
C ASN A 159 -9.07 2.20 -10.14
N TRP A 160 -8.59 2.20 -11.38
CA TRP A 160 -7.39 2.92 -11.78
C TRP A 160 -7.79 4.26 -12.38
N VAL A 161 -7.24 5.33 -11.81
CA VAL A 161 -7.40 6.69 -12.33
C VAL A 161 -6.04 7.14 -12.86
N GLN A 162 -6.06 7.64 -14.09
CA GLN A 162 -4.89 8.25 -14.69
C GLN A 162 -5.05 9.77 -14.68
N HIS A 163 -4.07 10.46 -14.12
CA HIS A 163 -4.02 11.92 -14.08
C HIS A 163 -3.22 12.44 -15.26
N ASP A 164 -3.54 13.66 -15.71
CA ASP A 164 -2.69 14.37 -16.67
C ASP A 164 -1.41 14.83 -15.97
N ALA A 165 -0.28 14.67 -16.65
CA ALA A 165 1.03 15.08 -16.11
C ALA A 165 1.04 16.58 -15.80
N GLN A 166 1.27 16.90 -14.52
CA GLN A 166 1.44 18.28 -14.02
C GLN A 166 2.85 18.83 -14.29
#